data_AF-A0A0Q9SMP5-F1
#
_entry.id   AF-A0A0Q9SMP5-F1
#
_cell.length_a   1.000
_cell.length_b   1.000
_cell.length_c   1.000
_cell.angle_alpha   90.00
_cell.angle_beta   90.00
_cell.angle_gamma   90.00
#
_symmetry.space_group_name_H-M   'P 1'
#
loop_
_entity.id
_entity.type
_entity.pdbx_description
1 polymer ?
#
loop_
_entity_poly.entity_id
_entity_poly.type
_entity_poly.pdbx_seq_one_letter_code
_entity_poly.pdbx_strand_id
1 'polypeptide(L)'
;MPTRSLRSMGVSDRDREGVEWGGFFAALFGGAIVVAVVAAMVWFVMIGPMVDAFRYTPPSSGQGHYDPPDPTPDLSDEYPDRYDDHDMPATWVCSYDPTMNNDWHDDVLCTDGVSRDRPYLLPDDSFVTDDELMREAARYEDYLNS
;
A
#
# COMPACT_ATOMS: atom_id res chain seq x y z
N MET A 1 41.62 98.72 -4.18
CA MET A 1 40.56 98.03 -3.42
C MET A 1 40.93 96.54 -3.32
N PRO A 2 40.81 95.91 -2.15
CA PRO A 2 41.46 94.64 -1.82
C PRO A 2 40.65 93.40 -2.26
N THR A 3 41.37 92.29 -2.27
CA THR A 3 41.04 90.89 -2.58
C THR A 3 40.06 90.22 -1.60
N ARG A 4 39.24 89.27 -2.10
CA ARG A 4 38.68 88.07 -1.44
C ARG A 4 37.73 87.39 -2.44
N SER A 5 37.52 86.08 -2.48
CA SER A 5 38.16 84.86 -1.99
C SER A 5 37.25 83.76 -2.52
N LEU A 6 37.81 82.78 -3.24
CA LEU A 6 37.10 81.58 -3.67
C LEU A 6 36.52 80.84 -2.45
N ARG A 7 35.26 80.40 -2.53
CA ARG A 7 34.75 79.27 -1.74
C ARG A 7 33.96 78.36 -2.67
N SER A 8 34.65 77.30 -3.06
CA SER A 8 34.09 75.99 -3.37
C SER A 8 33.01 75.61 -2.34
N MET A 9 31.79 75.36 -2.80
CA MET A 9 30.81 74.60 -2.05
C MET A 9 30.65 73.26 -2.75
N GLY A 10 31.07 72.22 -2.02
CA GLY A 10 31.19 70.87 -2.49
C GLY A 10 29.86 70.24 -2.86
N VAL A 11 29.90 69.50 -3.96
CA VAL A 11 29.03 68.38 -4.27
C VAL A 11 29.04 67.43 -3.07
N SER A 12 27.89 67.26 -2.42
CA SER A 12 27.67 66.24 -1.40
C SER A 12 27.37 64.92 -2.11
N ASP A 13 28.41 64.21 -2.52
CA ASP A 13 28.35 62.83 -3.02
C ASP A 13 28.22 61.86 -1.82
N ARG A 14 27.05 61.83 -1.17
CA ARG A 14 26.78 60.91 -0.04
C ARG A 14 25.46 60.15 -0.08
N ASP A 15 24.71 60.20 -1.18
CA ASP A 15 23.40 59.54 -1.26
C ASP A 15 23.31 58.47 -2.36
N ARG A 16 24.38 57.70 -2.60
CA ARG A 16 24.40 56.63 -3.63
C ARG A 16 24.90 55.27 -3.18
N GLU A 17 24.87 54.97 -1.88
CA GLU A 17 25.27 53.65 -1.37
C GLU A 17 24.25 53.13 -0.34
N GLY A 18 23.02 52.91 -0.78
CA GLY A 18 21.92 52.49 0.11
C GLY A 18 21.20 51.19 -0.27
N VAL A 19 21.46 50.56 -1.43
CA VAL A 19 20.64 49.41 -1.87
C VAL A 19 21.43 48.44 -2.76
N GLU A 20 22.49 47.78 -2.27
CA GLU A 20 23.05 46.61 -2.97
C GLU A 20 23.42 45.41 -2.07
N TRP A 21 23.33 45.52 -0.74
CA TRP A 21 23.60 44.37 0.15
C TRP A 21 22.45 43.34 0.25
N GLY A 22 21.24 43.67 -0.22
CA GLY A 22 20.08 42.78 -0.16
C GLY A 22 20.04 41.67 -1.22
N GLY A 23 20.74 41.84 -2.35
CA GLY A 23 20.73 40.86 -3.45
C GLY A 23 21.70 39.69 -3.24
N PHE A 24 22.78 39.89 -2.47
CA PHE A 24 23.83 38.87 -2.33
C PHE A 24 23.48 37.77 -1.32
N PHE A 25 22.75 38.10 -0.24
CA PHE A 25 22.30 37.10 0.72
C PHE A 25 21.08 36.30 0.23
N ALA A 26 20.22 36.87 -0.62
CA ALA A 26 19.09 36.13 -1.21
C ALA A 26 19.56 35.02 -2.18
N ALA A 27 20.68 35.20 -2.87
CA ALA A 27 21.24 34.21 -3.79
C ALA A 27 21.94 33.02 -3.08
N LEU A 28 22.57 33.25 -1.92
CA LEU A 28 23.29 32.20 -1.19
C LEU A 28 22.38 31.33 -0.30
N PHE A 29 21.33 31.89 0.30
CA PHE A 29 20.38 31.10 1.09
C PHE A 29 19.34 30.35 0.23
N GLY A 30 18.97 30.88 -0.95
CA GLY A 30 18.08 30.18 -1.88
C GLY A 30 18.67 28.86 -2.41
N GLY A 31 19.96 28.86 -2.77
CA GLY A 31 20.64 27.66 -3.28
C GLY A 31 20.76 26.53 -2.25
N ALA A 32 21.12 26.86 -1.00
CA ALA A 32 21.28 25.86 0.05
C ALA A 32 19.96 25.15 0.40
N ILE A 33 18.84 25.90 0.42
CA ILE A 33 17.51 25.33 0.65
C ILE A 33 17.11 24.40 -0.50
N VAL A 34 17.33 24.81 -1.76
CA VAL A 34 17.02 23.96 -2.92
C VAL A 34 17.84 22.68 -2.91
N VAL A 35 19.15 22.75 -2.60
CA VAL A 35 20.00 21.56 -2.49
C VAL A 35 19.53 20.64 -1.36
N ALA A 36 19.17 21.18 -0.19
CA ALA A 36 18.66 20.40 0.92
C ALA A 36 17.32 19.71 0.60
N VAL A 37 16.41 20.40 -0.09
CA VAL A 37 15.12 19.86 -0.51
C VAL A 37 15.32 18.74 -1.54
N VAL A 38 16.18 18.95 -2.54
CA VAL A 38 16.50 17.92 -3.54
C VAL A 38 17.15 16.70 -2.89
N ALA A 39 18.10 16.90 -1.97
CA ALA A 39 18.72 15.80 -1.23
C ALA A 39 17.70 15.02 -0.38
N ALA A 40 16.76 15.71 0.27
CA ALA A 40 15.69 15.08 1.03
C ALA A 40 14.72 14.28 0.13
N MET A 41 14.36 14.81 -1.05
CA MET A 41 13.54 14.08 -2.03
C MET A 41 14.26 12.84 -2.56
N VAL A 42 15.56 12.95 -2.88
CA VAL A 42 16.37 11.81 -3.33
C VAL A 42 16.44 10.73 -2.24
N TRP A 43 16.67 11.13 -0.98
CA TRP A 43 16.66 10.20 0.15
C TRP A 43 15.29 9.50 0.29
N PHE A 44 14.19 10.26 0.23
CA PHE A 44 12.84 9.71 0.40
C PHE A 44 12.42 8.78 -0.74
N VAL A 45 12.75 9.11 -1.99
CA VAL A 45 12.35 8.33 -3.17
C VAL A 45 13.26 7.12 -3.41
N MET A 46 14.58 7.26 -3.25
CA MET A 46 15.53 6.21 -3.62
C MET A 46 15.98 5.35 -2.45
N ILE A 47 16.18 5.93 -1.26
CA ILE A 47 16.76 5.24 -0.11
C ILE A 47 15.66 4.72 0.83
N GLY A 48 14.56 5.45 1.00
CA GLY A 48 13.41 5.05 1.82
C GLY A 48 12.90 3.63 1.54
N PRO A 49 12.53 3.29 0.29
CA PRO A 49 12.03 1.96 -0.05
C PRO A 49 13.05 0.84 0.17
N MET A 50 14.35 1.13 0.01
CA MET A 50 15.43 0.17 0.22
C MET A 50 15.61 -0.15 1.72
N VAL A 51 15.45 0.83 2.61
CA VAL A 51 15.53 0.60 4.06
C VAL A 51 14.34 -0.23 4.55
N ASP A 52 13.15 -0.04 4.00
CA ASP A 52 11.98 -0.84 4.37
C ASP A 52 12.09 -2.29 3.85
N ALA A 53 12.74 -2.50 2.70
CA ALA A 53 13.09 -3.84 2.23
C ALA A 53 14.02 -4.60 3.21
N PHE A 54 14.93 -3.92 3.92
CA PHE A 54 15.77 -4.55 4.94
C PHE A 54 15.05 -4.83 6.25
N ARG A 55 13.95 -4.12 6.56
CA ARG A 55 13.11 -4.39 7.72
C ARG A 55 12.04 -5.44 7.44
N TYR A 56 11.92 -5.88 6.19
CA TYR A 56 11.08 -7.00 5.84
C TYR A 56 11.68 -8.27 6.44
N THR A 57 11.30 -8.56 7.68
CA THR A 57 11.47 -9.89 8.24
C THR A 57 10.42 -10.73 7.50
N PRO A 58 10.82 -11.63 6.57
CA PRO A 58 9.84 -12.52 5.98
C PRO A 58 9.14 -13.25 7.13
N PRO A 59 7.82 -13.49 7.05
CA PRO A 59 7.16 -14.33 8.02
C PRO A 59 7.97 -15.62 8.08
N SER A 60 8.51 -15.90 9.28
CA SER A 60 9.20 -17.15 9.59
C SER A 60 8.30 -18.25 9.07
N SER A 61 8.67 -18.85 7.94
CA SER A 61 8.06 -20.08 7.46
C SER A 61 8.25 -21.05 8.60
N GLY A 62 7.18 -21.26 9.35
CA GLY A 62 7.19 -22.12 10.52
C GLY A 62 7.82 -23.43 10.07
N GLN A 63 9.04 -23.70 10.53
CA GLN A 63 9.54 -25.06 10.56
C GLN A 63 8.59 -25.77 11.50
N GLY A 64 7.52 -26.34 10.92
CA GLY A 64 6.70 -27.31 11.60
C GLY A 64 7.65 -28.38 12.07
N HIS A 65 7.95 -28.35 13.37
CA HIS A 65 8.56 -29.47 14.05
C HIS A 65 7.53 -30.59 13.91
N TYR A 66 7.73 -31.46 12.92
CA TYR A 66 7.00 -32.70 12.83
C TYR A 66 7.50 -33.55 13.99
N ASP A 67 6.88 -33.38 15.15
CA ASP A 67 6.88 -34.44 16.14
C ASP A 67 6.25 -35.66 15.42
N PRO A 68 6.96 -36.79 15.33
CA PRO A 68 6.35 -38.00 14.82
C PRO A 68 5.11 -38.26 15.69
N PRO A 69 3.95 -38.58 15.09
CA PRO A 69 2.77 -38.89 15.87
C PRO A 69 3.13 -40.00 16.86
N ASP A 70 2.94 -39.72 18.15
CA ASP A 70 2.92 -40.73 19.20
C ASP A 70 2.00 -41.85 18.70
N PRO A 71 2.41 -43.13 18.69
CA PRO A 71 1.57 -44.22 18.20
C PRO A 71 0.23 -44.15 18.90
N THR A 72 -0.78 -43.68 18.18
CA THR A 72 -2.14 -43.62 18.67
C THR A 72 -2.52 -45.04 19.08
N PRO A 73 -3.12 -45.22 20.27
CA PRO A 73 -3.76 -46.48 20.60
C PRO A 73 -4.69 -46.84 19.43
N ASP A 74 -4.51 -48.05 18.93
CA ASP A 74 -5.33 -48.64 17.89
C ASP A 74 -6.81 -48.57 18.30
N LEU A 75 -7.48 -47.51 17.84
CA LEU A 75 -8.92 -47.27 17.95
C LEU A 75 -9.57 -47.59 16.60
N SER A 76 -9.12 -48.65 15.92
CA SER A 76 -9.68 -49.05 14.61
C SER A 76 -11.01 -49.80 14.69
N ASP A 77 -11.54 -50.09 15.88
CA ASP A 77 -12.69 -51.01 16.01
C ASP A 77 -14.01 -50.40 16.51
N GLU A 78 -14.14 -49.09 16.71
CA GLU A 78 -15.48 -48.53 17.04
C GLU A 78 -15.66 -47.08 16.59
N TYR A 79 -15.64 -46.84 15.27
CA TYR A 79 -16.38 -45.69 14.72
C TYR A 79 -17.69 -46.24 14.17
N PRO A 80 -18.86 -45.91 14.75
CA PRO A 80 -20.12 -46.28 14.12
C PRO A 80 -20.20 -45.58 12.76
N ASP A 81 -20.07 -46.37 11.68
CA ASP A 81 -20.28 -45.98 10.28
C ASP A 81 -21.75 -45.63 10.03
N ARG A 82 -22.18 -44.53 10.63
CA ARG A 82 -23.41 -43.84 10.33
C ARG A 82 -23.16 -42.35 10.56
N TYR A 83 -22.35 -41.75 9.69
CA TYR A 83 -22.69 -40.40 9.26
C TYR A 83 -24.03 -40.56 8.54
N ASP A 84 -25.09 -40.52 9.35
CA ASP A 84 -26.42 -40.26 8.88
C ASP A 84 -26.29 -38.94 8.12
N ASP A 85 -26.35 -39.05 6.79
CA ASP A 85 -26.41 -37.99 5.80
C ASP A 85 -27.73 -37.24 6.01
N HIS A 86 -27.88 -36.69 7.20
CA HIS A 86 -28.96 -35.85 7.58
C HIS A 86 -28.86 -34.65 6.65
N ASP A 87 -29.83 -34.56 5.75
CA ASP A 87 -30.48 -33.38 5.15
C ASP A 87 -30.22 -32.07 5.93
N MET A 88 -28.95 -31.69 6.07
CA MET A 88 -28.56 -30.36 6.47
C MET A 88 -28.93 -29.53 5.25
N PRO A 89 -29.75 -28.48 5.43
CA PRO A 89 -30.06 -27.60 4.32
C PRO A 89 -28.74 -27.14 3.72
N ALA A 90 -28.49 -27.58 2.48
CA ALA A 90 -27.26 -27.34 1.76
C ALA A 90 -27.14 -25.82 1.60
N THR A 91 -26.42 -25.20 2.54
CA THR A 91 -26.28 -23.75 2.61
C THR A 91 -25.12 -23.41 1.69
N TRP A 92 -25.37 -22.53 0.73
CA TRP A 92 -24.33 -22.07 -0.15
C TRP A 92 -23.31 -21.27 0.64
N VAL A 93 -22.04 -21.58 0.42
CA VAL A 93 -20.91 -20.83 0.96
C VAL A 93 -19.98 -20.49 -0.19
N CYS A 94 -19.62 -19.21 -0.29
CA CYS A 94 -18.71 -18.67 -1.28
C CYS A 94 -17.34 -18.38 -0.67
N SER A 95 -16.29 -18.81 -1.37
CA SER A 95 -14.91 -18.59 -0.96
C SER A 95 -14.05 -18.16 -2.14
N TYR A 96 -13.01 -17.38 -1.85
CA TYR A 96 -11.98 -17.05 -2.83
C TYR A 96 -11.22 -18.33 -3.24
N ASP A 97 -11.32 -18.69 -4.52
CA ASP A 97 -10.72 -19.87 -5.13
C ASP A 97 -10.23 -19.52 -6.55
N PRO A 98 -9.04 -18.89 -6.68
CA PRO A 98 -8.58 -18.29 -7.92
C PRO A 98 -8.37 -19.32 -9.02
N THR A 99 -8.88 -19.03 -10.22
CA THR A 99 -8.79 -19.89 -11.41
C THR A 99 -7.40 -19.82 -12.06
N MET A 100 -6.56 -18.87 -11.64
CA MET A 100 -5.21 -18.61 -12.17
C MET A 100 -5.20 -18.27 -13.67
N ASN A 101 -6.32 -17.76 -14.18
CA ASN A 101 -6.41 -17.17 -15.51
C ASN A 101 -6.07 -15.65 -15.44
N ASN A 102 -6.35 -14.90 -16.50
CA ASN A 102 -6.18 -13.42 -16.51
C ASN A 102 -7.50 -12.68 -16.20
N ASP A 103 -8.46 -13.36 -15.58
CA ASP A 103 -9.83 -12.92 -15.35
C ASP A 103 -10.26 -13.22 -13.91
N TRP A 104 -9.95 -12.29 -13.02
CA TRP A 104 -10.37 -12.31 -11.61
C TRP A 104 -11.88 -12.31 -11.34
N HIS A 105 -12.73 -12.10 -12.35
CA HIS A 105 -14.17 -11.97 -12.13
C HIS A 105 -14.79 -13.34 -11.82
N ASP A 106 -14.07 -14.44 -12.10
CA ASP A 106 -14.48 -15.84 -11.84
C ASP A 106 -13.68 -16.53 -10.71
N ASP A 107 -12.90 -15.77 -9.93
CA ASP A 107 -12.04 -16.27 -8.85
C ASP A 107 -12.80 -16.63 -7.56
N VAL A 108 -14.13 -16.60 -7.58
CA VAL A 108 -14.98 -17.03 -6.45
C VAL A 108 -15.64 -18.35 -6.79
N LEU A 109 -15.56 -19.30 -5.85
CA LEU A 109 -16.29 -20.56 -5.91
C LEU A 109 -17.33 -20.60 -4.80
N CYS A 110 -18.59 -20.79 -5.19
CA CYS A 110 -19.70 -21.06 -4.29
C CYS A 110 -20.05 -22.55 -4.33
N THR A 111 -20.33 -23.14 -3.17
CA THR A 111 -20.68 -24.57 -3.05
C THR A 111 -21.67 -24.79 -1.90
N ASP A 112 -22.61 -25.70 -2.09
CA ASP A 112 -23.53 -26.18 -1.05
C ASP A 112 -23.11 -27.57 -0.50
N GLY A 113 -21.98 -28.10 -1.02
CA GLY A 113 -21.44 -29.42 -0.70
C GLY A 113 -21.77 -30.48 -1.76
N VAL A 114 -22.78 -30.25 -2.59
CA VAL A 114 -23.23 -31.13 -3.67
C VAL A 114 -22.98 -30.51 -5.04
N SER A 115 -23.37 -29.24 -5.17
CA SER A 115 -23.28 -28.42 -6.37
C SER A 115 -22.19 -27.36 -6.20
N ARG A 116 -21.68 -26.89 -7.34
CA ARG A 116 -20.66 -25.85 -7.41
C ARG A 116 -21.07 -24.82 -8.46
N ASP A 117 -20.86 -23.57 -8.14
CA ASP A 117 -21.11 -22.45 -9.03
C ASP A 117 -19.97 -21.42 -8.94
N ARG A 118 -19.59 -20.87 -10.10
CA ARG A 118 -18.55 -19.83 -10.21
C ARG A 118 -19.16 -18.61 -10.88
N PRO A 119 -19.68 -17.65 -10.10
CA PRO A 119 -20.32 -16.46 -10.65
C PRO A 119 -19.28 -15.54 -11.29
N TYR A 120 -19.70 -14.80 -12.31
CA TYR A 120 -18.90 -13.73 -12.91
C TYR A 120 -19.26 -12.40 -12.25
N LEU A 121 -18.44 -11.94 -11.32
CA LEU A 121 -18.72 -10.78 -10.46
C LEU A 121 -18.09 -9.51 -11.03
N LEU A 122 -18.79 -8.37 -10.94
CA LEU A 122 -18.29 -7.05 -11.36
C LEU A 122 -17.81 -6.95 -12.82
N PRO A 123 -18.58 -7.42 -13.83
CA PRO A 123 -18.14 -7.51 -15.22
C PRO A 123 -17.75 -6.18 -15.88
N ASP A 124 -18.24 -5.06 -15.36
CA ASP A 124 -18.01 -3.74 -15.93
C ASP A 124 -16.70 -3.10 -15.42
N ASP A 125 -16.08 -3.68 -14.40
CA ASP A 125 -14.90 -3.12 -13.74
C ASP A 125 -13.61 -3.71 -14.32
N SER A 126 -12.74 -2.84 -14.85
CA SER A 126 -11.45 -3.28 -15.39
C SER A 126 -10.40 -3.60 -14.32
N PHE A 127 -10.66 -3.26 -13.06
CA PHE A 127 -9.82 -3.56 -11.92
C PHE A 127 -10.67 -3.88 -10.68
N VAL A 128 -10.47 -5.05 -10.07
CA VAL A 128 -11.23 -5.50 -8.89
C VAL A 128 -10.27 -5.90 -7.77
N THR A 129 -10.47 -5.38 -6.57
CA THR A 129 -9.73 -5.87 -5.38
C THR A 129 -10.38 -7.12 -4.80
N ASP A 130 -9.59 -7.94 -4.09
CA ASP A 130 -10.09 -9.11 -3.36
C ASP A 130 -11.26 -8.77 -2.42
N ASP A 131 -11.16 -7.65 -1.69
CA ASP A 131 -12.22 -7.15 -0.81
C ASP A 131 -13.51 -6.81 -1.57
N GLU A 132 -13.40 -6.21 -2.76
CA GLU A 132 -14.55 -5.88 -3.60
C GLU A 132 -15.22 -7.13 -4.17
N LEU A 133 -14.39 -8.08 -4.62
CA LEU A 133 -14.83 -9.37 -5.13
C LEU A 133 -15.59 -10.16 -4.05
N MET A 134 -14.99 -10.30 -2.86
CA MET A 134 -15.59 -11.03 -1.75
C MET A 134 -16.84 -10.33 -1.18
N ARG A 135 -16.92 -9.00 -1.27
CA ARG A 135 -18.13 -8.26 -0.90
C ARG A 135 -19.30 -8.58 -1.84
N GLU A 136 -19.07 -8.67 -3.15
CA GLU A 136 -20.12 -9.08 -4.10
C GLU A 136 -20.40 -10.59 -4.00
N ALA A 137 -19.40 -11.41 -3.70
CA ALA A 137 -19.57 -12.83 -3.41
C ALA A 137 -20.55 -13.05 -2.25
N ALA A 138 -20.41 -12.31 -1.15
CA ALA A 138 -21.33 -12.38 -0.01
C ALA A 138 -22.78 -12.04 -0.40
N ARG A 139 -22.99 -11.07 -1.30
CA ARG A 139 -24.34 -10.75 -1.80
C ARG A 139 -24.90 -11.85 -2.69
N TYR A 140 -24.05 -12.49 -3.48
CA TYR A 140 -24.45 -13.62 -4.30
C TYR A 140 -24.78 -14.85 -3.45
N GLU A 141 -24.01 -15.09 -2.38
CA GLU A 141 -24.28 -16.09 -1.35
C GLU A 141 -25.66 -15.86 -0.69
N ASP A 142 -25.96 -14.62 -0.28
CA ASP A 142 -27.26 -14.26 0.26
C ASP A 142 -28.40 -14.54 -0.73
N TYR A 143 -28.18 -14.30 -2.03
CA TYR A 143 -29.14 -14.62 -3.09
C TYR A 143 -29.36 -16.13 -3.27
N LEU A 144 -28.30 -16.94 -3.15
CA LEU A 144 -28.41 -18.40 -3.24
C LEU A 144 -29.12 -19.01 -2.03
N ASN A 145 -29.05 -18.35 -0.87
CA ASN A 145 -29.63 -18.80 0.40
C ASN A 145 -31.00 -18.16 0.72
N SER A 146 -31.58 -17.35 -0.18
CA SER A 146 -32.89 -16.71 -0.01
C SER A 146 -34.05 -17.53 -0.60
#